data_AF-A0A8J4YDT4-F1
#
_entry.id   AF-A0A8J4YDT4-F1
#
_cell.length_a   1.000
_cell.length_b   1.000
_cell.length_c   1.000
_cell.angle_alpha   90.00
_cell.angle_beta   90.00
_cell.angle_gamma   90.00
#
_symmetry.space_group_name_H-M   'P 1'
#
loop_
_entity.id
_entity.type
_entity.pdbx_description
1 polymer ?
#
loop_
_entity_poly.entity_id
_entity_poly.type
_entity_poly.pdbx_seq_one_letter_code
_entity_poly.pdbx_strand_id
1 'polypeptide(L)'
;MSFDTTSSNTCRNNGACVLIEQQLKKDLLYFACRHHVLELLLAAAFTTVMGPTSGPEMTLFKRFQDCRFINRNQFESGDAHPQVRPLLDPMDKNWFQSTLINHKSLRDD
;
A
#
# COMPACT_ATOMS: atom_id res chain seq x y z
N MET A 1 10.77 4.55 -14.45
CA MET A 1 9.38 4.78 -14.87
C MET A 1 8.45 4.24 -13.81
N SER A 2 7.64 5.10 -13.20
CA SER A 2 6.59 4.69 -12.24
C SER A 2 5.26 4.67 -12.98
N PHE A 3 4.55 3.57 -12.96
CA PHE A 3 3.27 3.39 -13.65
C PHE A 3 2.36 2.52 -12.80
N ASP A 4 1.07 2.82 -12.79
CA ASP A 4 0.10 1.94 -12.15
C ASP A 4 -0.03 0.65 -12.99
N THR A 5 -0.17 -0.50 -12.32
CA THR A 5 -0.35 -1.83 -12.96
C THR A 5 -1.75 -1.95 -13.56
N THR A 6 -2.05 -1.11 -14.54
CA THR A 6 -3.20 -1.27 -15.43
C THR A 6 -2.77 -2.10 -16.63
N SER A 7 -3.64 -2.98 -17.13
CA SER A 7 -3.36 -3.91 -18.24
C SER A 7 -2.76 -3.27 -19.50
N SER A 8 -3.00 -1.97 -19.73
CA SER A 8 -2.39 -1.18 -20.81
C SER A 8 -0.86 -1.02 -20.70
N ASN A 9 -0.30 -1.13 -19.50
CA ASN A 9 1.13 -1.03 -19.24
C ASN A 9 1.83 -2.40 -19.24
N THR A 10 1.08 -3.50 -19.09
CA THR A 10 1.60 -4.82 -18.69
C THR A 10 1.80 -5.84 -19.83
N CYS A 11 1.87 -5.41 -21.09
CA CYS A 11 2.14 -6.35 -22.19
C CYS A 11 3.64 -6.43 -22.49
N ARG A 12 4.19 -7.65 -22.49
CA ARG A 12 5.62 -7.96 -22.73
C ARG A 12 6.18 -7.33 -24.01
N ASN A 13 5.35 -7.18 -25.04
CA ASN A 13 5.79 -6.68 -26.35
C ASN A 13 5.11 -5.37 -26.74
N ASN A 14 3.88 -5.12 -26.27
CA ASN A 14 3.06 -3.98 -26.68
C ASN A 14 2.63 -3.08 -25.50
N GLY A 15 3.17 -3.30 -24.31
CA GLY A 15 2.88 -2.43 -23.17
C GLY A 15 3.42 -1.03 -23.41
N ALA A 16 2.71 0.00 -22.96
CA ALA A 16 3.15 1.39 -23.13
C ALA A 16 4.60 1.60 -22.64
N CYS A 17 4.97 0.95 -21.54
CA CYS A 17 6.31 0.96 -20.95
C CYS A 17 7.39 0.39 -21.89
N VAL A 18 7.07 -0.68 -22.63
CA VAL A 18 7.97 -1.34 -23.60
C VAL A 18 8.15 -0.45 -24.84
N LEU A 19 7.06 0.15 -25.32
CA LEU A 19 7.10 1.05 -26.48
C LEU A 19 7.93 2.30 -26.20
N ILE A 20 7.82 2.87 -25.00
CA ILE A 20 8.62 4.03 -24.58
C ILE A 20 10.10 3.66 -24.47
N GLU A 21 10.42 2.48 -23.93
CA GLU A 21 11.81 1.99 -23.85
C GLU A 21 12.43 1.81 -25.24
N GLN A 22 11.68 1.22 -26.18
CA GLN A 22 12.09 1.06 -27.58
C GLN A 22 12.34 2.41 -28.27
N GLN A 23 11.50 3.41 -28.02
CA GLN A 23 11.70 4.76 -28.56
C GLN A 23 12.92 5.45 -27.97
N LEU A 24 13.14 5.32 -26.67
CA LEU A 24 14.27 5.94 -25.98
C LEU A 24 15.60 5.21 -26.21
N LYS A 25 15.56 3.96 -26.70
CA LYS A 25 16.72 3.09 -26.94
C LYS A 25 17.62 2.96 -25.71
N LYS A 26 17.02 2.93 -24.52
CA LYS A 26 17.70 2.85 -23.23
C LYS A 26 16.87 2.02 -22.29
N ASP A 27 17.53 1.17 -21.52
CA ASP A 27 16.87 0.37 -20.50
C ASP A 27 16.30 1.29 -19.41
N LEU A 28 15.02 1.10 -19.08
CA LEU A 28 14.32 1.89 -18.08
C LEU A 28 14.07 1.06 -16.82
N LEU A 29 14.38 1.63 -15.66
CA LEU A 29 13.99 1.03 -14.38
C LEU A 29 12.47 1.05 -14.25
N TYR A 30 11.84 -0.12 -14.18
CA TYR A 30 10.41 -0.26 -13.95
C TYR A 30 10.10 -0.23 -12.45
N PHE A 31 9.32 0.77 -12.03
CA PHE A 31 8.71 0.83 -10.70
C PHE A 31 7.23 0.55 -10.88
N ALA A 32 6.87 -0.73 -10.88
CA ALA A 32 5.49 -1.16 -10.99
C ALA A 32 4.71 -0.70 -9.74
N CYS A 33 3.72 0.17 -9.94
CA CYS A 33 2.74 0.67 -8.98
C CYS A 33 3.33 1.40 -7.75
N ARG A 34 2.88 2.64 -7.50
CA ARG A 34 3.27 3.40 -6.30
C ARG A 34 2.98 2.63 -5.00
N HIS A 35 2.00 1.72 -5.02
CA HIS A 35 1.69 0.82 -3.92
C HIS A 35 2.88 -0.08 -3.55
N HIS A 36 3.56 -0.73 -4.50
CA HIS A 36 4.71 -1.59 -4.18
C HIS A 36 5.89 -0.80 -3.60
N VAL A 37 6.11 0.44 -4.07
CA VAL A 37 7.16 1.31 -3.50
C VAL A 37 6.82 1.67 -2.05
N LEU A 38 5.56 1.99 -1.77
CA LEU A 38 5.10 2.26 -0.41
C LEU A 38 5.14 1.00 0.47
N GLU A 39 4.82 -0.17 -0.08
CA GLU A 39 4.95 -1.45 0.62
C GLU A 39 6.41 -1.74 1.00
N LEU A 40 7.38 -1.48 0.12
CA LEU A 40 8.80 -1.63 0.44
C LEU A 40 9.25 -0.67 1.55
N LEU A 41 8.81 0.59 1.50
CA LEU A 41 9.12 1.57 2.54
C LEU A 41 8.49 1.19 3.88
N LEU A 42 7.23 0.76 3.87
CA LEU A 42 6.52 0.28 5.06
C LEU A 42 7.17 -0.99 5.61
N ALA A 43 7.55 -1.94 4.75
CA ALA A 43 8.25 -3.15 5.14
C ALA A 43 9.61 -2.85 5.76
N ALA A 44 10.38 -1.91 5.20
CA ALA A 44 11.66 -1.48 5.75
C ALA A 44 11.50 -0.77 7.11
N ALA A 45 10.55 0.17 7.21
CA ALA A 45 10.25 0.87 8.46
C ALA A 45 9.79 -0.12 9.55
N PHE A 46 8.87 -1.03 9.19
CA PHE A 46 8.40 -2.07 10.09
C PHE A 46 9.54 -2.98 10.53
N THR A 47 10.38 -3.46 9.61
CA THR A 47 11.54 -4.31 9.92
C THR A 47 12.55 -3.60 10.83
N THR A 48 12.74 -2.30 10.65
CA THR A 48 13.66 -1.51 11.48
C THR A 48 13.15 -1.39 12.92
N VAL A 49 11.85 -1.21 13.10
CA VAL A 49 11.23 -1.00 14.43
C VAL A 49 10.95 -2.33 15.13
N MET A 50 10.46 -3.33 14.40
CA MET A 50 9.95 -4.59 14.93
C MET A 50 10.90 -5.78 14.73
N GLY A 51 11.97 -5.60 13.95
CA GLY A 51 12.85 -6.68 13.50
C GLY A 51 12.32 -7.43 12.27
N PRO A 52 13.17 -8.27 11.64
CA PRO A 52 12.77 -9.07 10.49
C PRO A 52 11.68 -10.08 10.86
N THR A 53 10.67 -10.21 10.02
CA THR A 53 9.58 -11.17 10.21
C THR A 53 9.61 -12.24 9.12
N SER A 54 9.38 -13.50 9.52
CA SER A 54 9.50 -14.66 8.62
C SER A 54 8.14 -15.25 8.20
N GLY A 55 7.03 -14.57 8.46
CA GLY A 55 5.71 -15.05 8.03
C GLY A 55 4.51 -14.36 8.68
N PRO A 56 3.28 -14.77 8.29
CA PRO A 56 2.02 -14.20 8.76
C PRO A 56 1.77 -14.41 10.26
N GLU A 57 2.54 -15.31 10.88
CA GLU A 57 2.42 -15.74 12.27
C GLU A 57 3.34 -14.92 13.19
N MET A 58 3.29 -13.59 13.07
CA MET A 58 3.99 -12.73 14.03
C MET A 58 3.37 -12.94 15.42
N THR A 59 4.19 -13.41 16.37
CA THR A 59 3.74 -13.70 17.75
C THR A 59 3.09 -12.48 18.40
N LEU A 60 3.49 -11.28 18.00
CA LEU A 60 2.85 -10.03 18.40
C LEU A 60 1.36 -9.99 18.03
N PHE A 61 0.99 -10.34 16.80
CA PHE A 61 -0.41 -10.32 16.35
C PHE A 61 -1.24 -11.40 17.04
N LYS A 62 -0.67 -12.60 17.28
CA LYS A 62 -1.33 -13.64 18.08
C LYS A 62 -1.59 -13.20 19.51
N ARG A 63 -0.59 -12.59 20.17
CA ARG A 63 -0.75 -12.01 21.51
C ARG A 63 -1.79 -10.89 21.53
N PHE A 64 -1.88 -10.12 20.44
CA PHE A 64 -2.89 -9.08 20.28
C PHE A 64 -4.31 -9.66 20.17
N GLN A 65 -4.48 -10.78 19.44
CA GLN A 65 -5.76 -11.49 19.33
C GLN A 65 -6.25 -12.02 20.69
N ASP A 66 -5.32 -12.54 21.50
CA ASP A 66 -5.59 -13.07 22.84
C ASP A 66 -5.68 -12.00 23.94
N CYS A 67 -5.46 -10.72 23.60
CA CYS A 67 -5.40 -9.64 24.57
C CYS A 67 -6.79 -9.34 25.15
N ARG A 68 -7.08 -9.88 26.34
CA ARG A 68 -8.37 -9.74 27.04
C ARG A 68 -8.63 -8.35 27.64
N PHE A 69 -7.62 -7.50 27.68
CA PHE A 69 -7.69 -6.16 28.28
C PHE A 69 -8.10 -5.06 27.29
N ILE A 70 -8.15 -5.39 25.99
CA ILE A 70 -8.56 -4.43 24.97
C ILE A 70 -10.08 -4.47 24.85
N ASN A 71 -10.73 -3.37 25.25
CA ASN A 71 -12.17 -3.24 25.11
C ASN A 71 -12.53 -3.04 23.63
N ARG A 72 -13.01 -4.10 22.99
CA ARG A 72 -13.36 -4.08 21.57
C ARG A 72 -14.54 -3.15 21.23
N ASN A 73 -15.31 -2.75 22.23
CA ASN A 73 -16.44 -1.83 22.07
C ASN A 73 -16.00 -0.35 22.18
N GLN A 74 -14.73 -0.08 22.47
CA GLN A 74 -14.15 1.26 22.55
C GLN A 74 -13.13 1.52 21.44
N PHE A 75 -13.15 0.72 20.37
CA PHE A 75 -12.34 1.04 19.20
C PHE A 75 -12.95 2.24 18.49
N GLU A 76 -12.18 3.31 18.40
CA GLU A 76 -12.46 4.43 17.51
C GLU A 76 -11.57 4.32 16.27
N SER A 77 -12.08 4.75 15.12
CA SER A 77 -11.28 4.85 13.92
C SER A 77 -10.10 5.80 14.19
N GLY A 78 -8.88 5.38 13.86
CA GLY A 78 -7.67 6.15 14.16
C GLY A 78 -7.65 7.55 13.53
N ASP A 79 -8.43 7.78 12.47
CA ASP A 79 -8.57 9.07 11.82
C ASP A 79 -9.44 10.08 12.59
N ALA A 80 -10.21 9.61 13.57
CA ALA A 80 -10.95 10.44 14.52
C ALA A 80 -10.08 10.92 15.68
N HIS A 81 -8.91 10.30 15.90
CA HIS A 81 -8.05 10.60 17.03
C HIS A 81 -7.53 12.06 16.97
N PRO A 82 -7.59 12.85 18.07
CA PRO A 82 -7.30 14.28 18.06
C PRO A 82 -5.89 14.66 17.56
N GLN A 83 -4.92 13.76 17.71
CA GLN A 83 -3.54 13.96 17.25
C GLN A 83 -3.34 13.57 15.77
N VAL A 84 -4.19 12.68 15.25
CA VAL A 84 -4.08 12.17 13.88
C VAL A 84 -4.94 13.01 12.94
N ARG A 85 -6.10 13.46 13.41
CA ARG A 85 -7.05 14.25 12.63
C ARG A 85 -6.43 15.49 11.96
N PRO A 86 -5.62 16.34 12.63
CA PRO A 86 -5.00 17.50 11.98
C PRO A 86 -3.97 17.14 10.89
N LEU A 87 -3.36 15.96 10.99
CA LEU A 87 -2.42 15.44 9.97
C LEU A 87 -3.17 14.91 8.74
N LEU A 88 -4.42 14.50 8.91
CA LEU A 88 -5.29 13.99 7.86
C LEU A 88 -6.23 15.06 7.27
N ASP A 89 -6.48 16.16 7.97
CA ASP A 89 -7.32 17.26 7.48
C ASP A 89 -6.84 17.85 6.13
N PRO A 90 -5.53 17.95 5.81
CA PRO A 90 -5.10 18.33 4.46
C PRO A 90 -5.24 17.21 3.41
N MET A 91 -5.51 15.96 3.81
CA MET A 91 -5.83 14.87 2.87
C MET A 91 -7.33 14.85 2.59
N ASP A 92 -7.71 14.87 1.31
CA ASP A 92 -9.10 14.68 0.92
C ASP A 92 -9.55 13.24 1.23
N LYS A 93 -10.15 13.08 2.42
CA LYS A 93 -10.71 11.81 2.90
C LYS A 93 -11.80 11.28 1.97
N ASN A 94 -12.56 12.15 1.30
CA ASN A 94 -13.62 11.75 0.39
C ASN A 94 -13.04 11.20 -0.91
N TRP A 95 -11.99 11.84 -1.43
CA TRP A 95 -11.23 11.31 -2.55
C TRP A 95 -10.60 9.95 -2.19
N PHE A 96 -9.98 9.82 -1.01
CA PHE A 96 -9.34 8.57 -0.61
C PHE A 96 -10.35 7.43 -0.43
N GLN A 97 -11.47 7.69 0.26
CA GLN A 97 -12.54 6.69 0.44
C GLN A 97 -13.23 6.31 -0.88
N SER A 98 -13.54 7.29 -1.73
CA SER A 98 -14.12 6.99 -3.06
C SER A 98 -13.15 6.23 -3.95
N THR A 99 -11.86 6.55 -3.90
CA THR A 99 -10.81 5.81 -4.60
C THR A 99 -10.74 4.37 -4.10
N LEU A 100 -10.72 4.13 -2.78
CA LEU A 100 -10.70 2.78 -2.21
C LEU A 100 -11.95 1.95 -2.54
N ILE A 101 -13.13 2.57 -2.53
CA ILE A 101 -14.40 1.89 -2.85
C ILE A 101 -14.47 1.55 -4.34
N ASN A 102 -14.03 2.47 -5.20
CA ASN A 102 -14.03 2.28 -6.65
C ASN A 102 -12.92 1.35 -7.15
N HIS A 103 -11.82 1.20 -6.40
CA HIS A 103 -10.73 0.27 -6.70
C HIS A 103 -10.96 -1.17 -6.19
N LYS A 104 -12.20 -1.57 -5.88
CA LYS A 104 -12.55 -2.96 -5.50
C LYS A 104 -12.27 -4.01 -6.58
N SER A 105 -11.93 -3.63 -7.82
CA SER A 105 -11.66 -4.59 -8.91
C SER A 105 -10.23 -5.13 -8.98
N LEU A 106 -9.37 -4.85 -7.99
CA LEU A 106 -7.95 -5.28 -7.99
C LEU A 106 -7.63 -6.36 -6.94
N ARG A 107 -8.65 -6.99 -6.33
CA ARG A 107 -8.47 -8.11 -5.39
C ARG A 107 -8.68 -9.50 -6.01
N ASP A 108 -9.04 -9.55 -7.28
CA ASP A 108 -9.19 -10.79 -8.04
C ASP A 108 -8.09 -10.87 -9.12
N ASP A 109 -6.84 -11.00 -8.68
CA ASP A 109 -5.70 -11.47 -9.49
C ASP A 109 -4.73 -12.25 -8.58
#